data_AF-A0AAD8YA58-F1
#
_entry.id   AF-A0AAD8YA58-F1
#
_cell.length_a   1.000
_cell.length_b   1.000
_cell.length_c   1.000
_cell.angle_alpha   90.00
_cell.angle_beta   90.00
_cell.angle_gamma   90.00
#
_symmetry.space_group_name_H-M   'P 1'
#
loop_
_entity.id
_entity.type
_entity.pdbx_description
1 polymer ?
#
loop_
_entity_poly.entity_id
_entity_poly.type
_entity_poly.pdbx_seq_one_letter_code
_entity_poly.pdbx_strand_id
1 'polypeptide(L)'
;MRRKSSCHSASYHLATSILALLLAAIIAAEETPTPIDPVNIDYLFEAFCFVPCKQWSLYTGQEWIPGTGCEKYHNCFNGKPTSWAQCGDGLRFDPFENHCEEASTVTCPPPGYITCPPTLSPTFPPSPSPSTQPSVEPTYYPTLSPTPPPQSIARDYIKSKRDEIERNVLVSYTNAGVAFPSTRYTFDGLMNGLDVIAVRGFGADDFKFNLYEGITNEWKKGLISLAAFLANAMVESIQYDSCDENNWQGLDGRYAISNSCGQEGYNYEDEECSLDFESSCPVVSSMEVTAVNGPIGYRFPPPFQCKPGTNNAGYWESSIGQLVQGSYSNVAGRTDIEGCCWWGRGALQTRGPCSIGKINYYLGKKGADLGRETLYPNIDFCKFPEALCASADDKNLRWNAGLFEWAERVQKYNADGWNYDDELDKFIQGGMSSNAFITTVSRIVSRKCHKQGCSEFEVRMLDQRIRHFFMIINNIFEMPILLATPNPTPIPTPDPTPKPTPMTMNPTAEIQNTNMPNIISTDETQNEVLVPTSPPPTFSDRLIRLEDNAARRKSYNPAPFLIASTFLLVCLL
;
A
#
# COMPACT_ATOMS: atom_id res chain seq x y z
N MET A 1 48.75 -44.98 69.13
CA MET A 1 48.66 -44.16 70.36
C MET A 1 48.11 -42.78 70.00
N ARG A 2 47.05 -42.33 70.71
CA ARG A 2 46.44 -40.98 70.86
C ARG A 2 46.70 -39.92 69.75
N ARG A 3 45.71 -39.25 69.15
CA ARG A 3 44.74 -38.32 69.78
C ARG A 3 43.54 -37.99 68.86
N LYS A 4 42.31 -38.06 69.43
CA LYS A 4 41.15 -37.17 69.16
C LYS A 4 41.56 -35.71 69.52
N SER A 5 41.05 -34.60 69.01
CA SER A 5 39.68 -34.14 68.76
C SER A 5 39.76 -32.65 68.39
N SER A 6 38.79 -32.16 67.59
CA SER A 6 38.32 -30.76 67.49
C SER A 6 38.34 -30.21 66.06
N CYS A 7 37.42 -30.67 65.20
CA CYS A 7 37.06 -29.95 63.97
C CYS A 7 35.67 -30.34 63.41
N HIS A 8 34.69 -30.63 64.28
CA HIS A 8 33.35 -31.11 63.83
C HIS A 8 32.15 -30.43 64.50
N SER A 9 32.34 -29.40 65.35
CA SER A 9 31.21 -28.70 65.98
C SER A 9 30.87 -27.33 65.36
N ALA A 10 31.77 -26.73 64.55
CA ALA A 10 31.52 -25.43 63.93
C ALA A 10 30.70 -25.51 62.62
N SER A 11 30.76 -26.64 61.89
CA SER A 11 30.07 -26.78 60.60
C SER A 11 28.57 -27.13 60.73
N TYR A 12 28.16 -27.72 61.86
CA TYR A 12 26.75 -28.07 62.09
C TYR A 12 25.90 -26.88 62.53
N HIS A 13 26.47 -25.92 63.25
CA HIS A 13 25.72 -24.73 63.68
C HIS A 13 25.41 -23.77 62.52
N LEU A 14 26.28 -23.66 61.51
CA LEU A 14 26.06 -22.77 60.37
C LEU A 14 24.99 -23.33 59.40
N ALA A 15 24.95 -24.65 59.22
CA ALA A 15 23.98 -25.30 58.33
C ALA A 15 22.55 -25.29 58.91
N THR A 16 22.39 -25.42 60.23
CA THR A 16 21.07 -25.35 60.89
C THR A 16 20.49 -23.93 60.93
N SER A 17 21.33 -22.89 61.00
CA SER A 17 20.86 -21.51 60.99
C SER A 17 20.38 -21.04 59.61
N ILE A 18 21.01 -21.53 58.53
CA ILE A 18 20.60 -21.19 57.16
C ILE A 18 19.29 -21.90 56.78
N LEU A 19 19.08 -23.15 57.23
CA LEU A 19 17.82 -23.86 56.97
C LEU A 19 16.64 -23.31 57.79
N ALA A 20 16.88 -22.80 59.00
CA ALA A 20 15.86 -22.13 59.81
C ALA A 20 15.44 -20.76 59.24
N LEU A 21 16.37 -20.01 58.64
CA LEU A 21 16.07 -18.75 57.93
C LEU A 21 15.32 -18.99 56.61
N LEU A 22 15.61 -20.08 55.90
CA LEU A 22 14.88 -20.47 54.69
C LEU A 22 13.47 -21.00 54.98
N LEU A 23 13.25 -21.73 56.09
CA LEU A 23 11.90 -22.14 56.49
C LEU A 23 11.04 -20.99 57.05
N ALA A 24 11.65 -20.03 57.76
CA ALA A 24 10.92 -18.86 58.27
C ALA A 24 10.44 -17.93 57.14
N ALA A 25 11.17 -17.86 56.02
CA ALA A 25 10.76 -17.08 54.85
C ALA A 25 9.63 -17.73 54.03
N ILE A 26 9.47 -19.07 54.11
CA ILE A 26 8.41 -19.79 53.40
C ILE A 26 7.09 -19.80 54.19
N ILE A 27 7.13 -19.68 55.53
CA ILE A 27 5.93 -19.66 56.39
C ILE A 27 5.32 -18.24 56.51
N ALA A 28 6.02 -17.19 56.07
CA ALA A 28 5.50 -15.81 56.08
C ALA A 28 4.76 -15.39 54.79
N ALA A 29 4.51 -16.32 53.87
CA ALA A 29 3.82 -16.07 52.60
C ALA A 29 2.61 -17.00 52.38
N GLU A 30 1.82 -17.22 53.42
CA GLU A 30 0.47 -17.78 53.31
C GLU A 30 -0.49 -16.93 54.14
N GLU A 31 -0.87 -15.76 53.62
CA GLU A 31 -2.17 -15.20 53.96
C GLU A 31 -3.20 -15.82 53.04
N THR A 32 -3.98 -16.74 53.60
CA THR A 32 -5.18 -17.30 52.98
C THR A 32 -6.13 -16.17 52.58
N PRO A 33 -6.71 -16.20 51.36
CA PRO A 33 -7.69 -15.19 50.97
C PRO A 33 -8.95 -15.38 51.81
N THR A 34 -9.31 -14.34 52.57
CA THR A 34 -10.66 -14.24 53.16
C THR A 34 -11.69 -14.16 52.02
N PRO A 35 -12.90 -14.74 52.18
CA PRO A 35 -13.94 -14.61 51.17
C PRO A 35 -14.39 -13.14 51.18
N ILE A 36 -13.91 -12.39 50.19
CA ILE A 36 -14.43 -11.06 49.90
C ILE A 36 -15.75 -11.32 49.17
N ASP A 37 -16.86 -10.81 49.73
CA ASP A 37 -18.13 -10.66 49.02
C ASP A 37 -17.85 -10.09 47.60
N PRO A 38 -18.64 -10.43 46.57
CA PRO A 38 -18.34 -10.03 45.20
C PRO A 38 -18.35 -8.51 45.10
N VAL A 39 -17.16 -7.91 45.23
CA VAL A 39 -16.96 -6.48 45.01
C VAL A 39 -17.27 -6.26 43.55
N ASN A 40 -18.33 -5.50 43.31
CA ASN A 40 -18.74 -5.10 41.98
C ASN A 40 -17.56 -4.37 41.30
N ILE A 41 -16.92 -5.06 40.35
CA ILE A 41 -15.65 -4.66 39.72
C ILE A 41 -15.84 -3.41 38.85
N ASP A 42 -17.09 -3.00 38.58
CA ASP A 42 -17.41 -1.79 37.83
C ASP A 42 -17.07 -0.49 38.57
N TYR A 43 -16.85 -0.52 39.90
CA TYR A 43 -16.63 0.69 40.72
C TYR A 43 -15.16 1.10 40.96
N LEU A 44 -14.18 0.27 40.60
CA LEU A 44 -12.74 0.61 40.76
C LEU A 44 -12.13 1.32 39.55
N PHE A 45 -12.90 1.50 38.48
CA PHE A 45 -12.46 2.10 37.21
C PHE A 45 -12.81 3.60 37.06
N GLU A 46 -13.30 4.27 38.11
CA GLU A 46 -13.86 5.61 38.01
C GLU A 46 -12.87 6.79 37.98
N ALA A 47 -11.53 6.61 37.94
CA ALA A 47 -10.67 7.80 38.05
C ALA A 47 -9.28 7.79 37.40
N PHE A 48 -8.91 6.86 36.52
CA PHE A 48 -7.53 6.87 36.00
C PHE A 48 -7.45 6.59 34.50
N CYS A 49 -6.79 7.53 33.79
CA CYS A 49 -6.54 7.41 32.37
C CYS A 49 -5.32 6.51 32.13
N PHE A 50 -5.53 5.39 31.43
CA PHE A 50 -4.47 4.44 31.09
C PHE A 50 -4.31 4.35 29.57
N VAL A 51 -3.11 3.98 29.11
CA VAL A 51 -2.92 3.46 27.75
C VAL A 51 -3.73 2.17 27.64
N PRO A 52 -4.65 2.01 26.68
CA PRO A 52 -5.48 0.83 26.60
C PRO A 52 -4.61 -0.43 26.41
N CYS A 53 -4.98 -1.53 27.07
CA CYS A 53 -4.45 -2.84 26.71
C CYS A 53 -4.57 -3.04 25.20
N LYS A 54 -3.58 -3.64 24.55
CA LYS A 54 -3.66 -3.97 23.12
C LYS A 54 -4.97 -4.71 22.86
N GLN A 55 -5.93 -4.03 22.23
CA GLN A 55 -7.19 -4.62 21.78
C GLN A 55 -6.95 -5.40 20.49
N TRP A 56 -6.25 -6.52 20.61
CA TRP A 56 -6.33 -7.58 19.62
C TRP A 56 -7.14 -8.69 20.25
N SER A 57 -8.26 -9.06 19.63
CA SER A 57 -9.08 -10.22 20.01
C SER A 57 -8.36 -11.57 19.86
N LEU A 58 -7.02 -11.57 19.80
CA LEU A 58 -6.14 -12.71 19.53
C LEU A 58 -4.80 -12.66 20.31
N TYR A 59 -4.57 -11.69 21.22
CA TYR A 59 -3.39 -11.73 22.09
C TYR A 59 -3.64 -12.70 23.25
N THR A 60 -2.84 -13.77 23.35
CA THR A 60 -2.92 -14.77 24.45
C THR A 60 -1.69 -14.73 25.35
N GLY A 61 -1.35 -13.55 25.88
CA GLY A 61 -0.16 -13.33 26.69
C GLY A 61 -0.38 -12.36 27.86
N GLN A 62 0.67 -12.18 28.66
CA GLN A 62 0.75 -11.19 29.73
C GLN A 62 1.65 -10.03 29.30
N GLU A 63 1.18 -8.81 29.45
CA GLU A 63 1.92 -7.58 29.14
C GLU A 63 1.80 -6.59 30.29
N TRP A 64 2.82 -5.76 30.51
CA TRP A 64 2.79 -4.69 31.51
C TRP A 64 2.87 -3.33 30.82
N ILE A 65 1.92 -2.45 31.12
CA ILE A 65 1.75 -1.19 30.40
C ILE A 65 1.90 -0.02 31.38
N PRO A 66 2.81 0.95 31.11
CA PRO A 66 2.95 2.15 31.93
C PRO A 66 1.73 3.07 31.80
N GLY A 67 1.35 3.70 32.91
CA GLY A 67 0.43 4.82 32.95
C GLY A 67 1.11 6.15 32.62
N THR A 68 0.36 7.25 32.72
CA THR A 68 0.88 8.61 32.53
C THR A 68 2.09 8.87 33.44
N GLY A 69 3.21 9.27 32.84
CA GLY A 69 4.43 9.55 33.58
C GLY A 69 5.07 8.33 34.26
N CYS A 70 4.68 7.10 33.89
CA CYS A 70 5.17 5.79 34.39
C CYS A 70 5.25 5.60 35.90
N GLU A 71 4.60 6.43 36.71
CA GLU A 71 4.55 6.22 38.17
C GLU A 71 3.79 4.95 38.54
N LYS A 72 2.84 4.60 37.68
CA LYS A 72 1.99 3.42 37.80
C LYS A 72 2.07 2.60 36.52
N TYR A 73 1.79 1.31 36.64
CA TYR A 73 1.71 0.39 35.51
C TYR A 73 0.63 -0.65 35.78
N HIS A 74 0.10 -1.25 34.72
CA HIS A 74 -0.94 -2.27 34.85
C HIS A 74 -0.61 -3.51 34.02
N ASN A 75 -1.05 -4.65 34.53
CA ASN A 75 -0.96 -5.93 33.87
C ASN A 75 -2.15 -6.11 32.95
N CYS A 76 -1.89 -6.49 31.71
CA CYS A 76 -2.89 -6.96 30.78
C CYS A 76 -2.71 -8.47 30.57
N PHE A 77 -3.78 -9.23 30.74
CA PHE A 77 -3.83 -10.64 30.35
C PHE A 77 -4.95 -10.81 29.32
N ASN A 78 -4.63 -11.41 28.18
CA ASN A 78 -5.58 -11.59 27.06
C ASN A 78 -6.30 -10.30 26.63
N GLY A 79 -5.55 -9.19 26.56
CA GLY A 79 -6.07 -7.90 26.13
C GLY A 79 -6.99 -7.20 27.15
N LYS A 80 -7.09 -7.71 28.38
CA LYS A 80 -7.85 -7.08 29.48
C LYS A 80 -6.94 -6.73 30.66
N PRO A 81 -7.13 -5.56 31.29
CA PRO A 81 -6.40 -5.21 32.50
C PRO A 81 -6.82 -6.14 33.64
N THR A 82 -5.86 -6.75 34.32
CA THR A 82 -6.09 -7.71 35.42
C THR A 82 -5.65 -7.17 36.77
N SER A 83 -4.62 -6.34 36.81
CA SER A 83 -4.10 -5.72 38.03
C SER A 83 -3.31 -4.46 37.73
N TRP A 84 -3.08 -3.61 38.73
CA TRP A 84 -2.18 -2.45 38.61
C TRP A 84 -1.26 -2.34 39.83
N ALA A 85 -0.15 -1.63 39.66
CA ALA A 85 0.82 -1.34 40.70
C ALA A 85 1.41 0.06 40.52
N GLN A 86 2.02 0.57 41.60
CA GLN A 86 2.73 1.85 41.63
C GLN A 86 4.19 1.62 41.99
N CYS A 87 5.09 2.29 41.27
CA CYS A 87 6.50 2.31 41.61
C CYS A 87 6.73 3.11 42.90
N GLY A 88 7.74 2.71 43.68
CA GLY A 88 8.15 3.45 44.88
C GLY A 88 8.58 4.90 44.57
N ASP A 89 8.63 5.75 45.59
CA ASP A 89 9.02 7.15 45.44
C ASP A 89 10.37 7.30 44.74
N GLY A 90 10.43 8.14 43.69
CA GLY A 90 11.63 8.36 42.87
C GLY A 90 11.81 7.37 41.71
N LEU A 91 10.98 6.33 41.61
CA LEU A 91 11.04 5.33 40.55
C LEU A 91 9.93 5.52 39.49
N ARG A 92 10.16 4.92 38.32
CA ARG A 92 9.29 4.93 37.14
C ARG A 92 9.32 3.56 36.47
N PHE A 93 8.18 3.09 35.99
CA PHE A 93 8.08 1.80 35.32
C PHE A 93 8.71 1.86 33.94
N ASP A 94 9.74 1.03 33.71
CA ASP A 94 10.36 0.86 32.40
C ASP A 94 9.63 -0.26 31.63
N PRO A 95 8.95 0.05 30.50
CA PRO A 95 8.25 -0.95 29.70
C PRO A 95 9.17 -1.91 28.94
N PHE A 96 10.46 -1.60 28.78
CA PHE A 96 11.43 -2.47 28.13
C PHE A 96 11.98 -3.52 29.10
N GLU A 97 12.25 -3.11 30.35
CA GLU A 97 12.83 -3.96 31.39
C GLU A 97 11.77 -4.59 32.32
N ASN A 98 10.48 -4.21 32.17
CA ASN A 98 9.33 -4.72 32.92
C ASN A 98 9.44 -4.56 34.46
N HIS A 99 10.09 -3.51 34.95
CA HIS A 99 10.15 -3.20 36.37
C HIS A 99 10.36 -1.70 36.63
N CYS A 100 10.30 -1.29 37.90
CA CYS A 100 10.49 0.11 38.30
C CYS A 100 11.98 0.45 38.42
N GLU A 101 12.40 1.48 37.69
CA GLU A 101 13.76 1.98 37.61
C GLU A 101 13.83 3.47 38.01
N GLU A 102 15.03 4.00 38.22
CA GLU A 102 15.25 5.40 38.59
C GLU A 102 14.59 6.37 37.60
N ALA A 103 13.83 7.36 38.09
CA ALA A 103 13.01 8.22 37.24
C ALA A 103 13.81 8.97 36.16
N SER A 104 15.10 9.22 36.39
CA SER A 104 15.99 9.93 35.46
C SER A 104 16.43 9.10 34.25
N THR A 105 16.34 7.76 34.33
CA THR A 105 16.75 6.85 33.25
C THR A 105 15.57 6.34 32.44
N VAL A 106 14.34 6.47 32.94
CA VAL A 106 13.12 5.98 32.30
C VAL A 106 12.49 7.07 31.44
N THR A 107 12.27 6.78 30.15
CA THR A 107 11.55 7.68 29.23
C THR A 107 10.09 7.26 29.10
N CYS A 108 9.18 8.06 29.63
CA CYS A 108 7.75 7.79 29.60
C CYS A 108 7.06 8.26 28.32
N PRO A 109 5.97 7.59 27.88
CA PRO A 109 5.16 8.06 26.77
C PRO A 109 4.61 9.48 27.02
N PRO A 110 4.57 10.37 26.01
CA PRO A 110 4.05 11.72 26.17
C PRO A 110 2.53 11.71 26.41
N PRO A 111 1.96 12.75 27.06
CA PRO A 111 0.55 12.78 27.52
C PRO A 111 -0.56 12.69 26.44
N GLY A 112 -0.25 12.40 25.17
CA GLY A 112 -1.22 12.29 24.07
C GLY A 112 -1.59 10.85 23.65
N TYR A 113 -1.02 9.82 24.28
CA TYR A 113 -1.25 8.39 23.94
C TYR A 113 -2.32 7.71 24.82
N ILE A 114 -3.13 8.49 25.53
CA ILE A 114 -4.03 8.00 26.57
C ILE A 114 -5.48 8.23 26.15
N THR A 115 -6.25 7.15 25.99
CA THR A 115 -7.71 7.22 25.82
C THR A 115 -8.37 7.04 27.18
N CYS A 116 -8.94 8.11 27.75
CA CYS A 116 -9.83 7.97 28.90
C CYS A 116 -11.18 7.41 28.39
N PRO A 117 -11.87 6.51 29.12
CA PRO A 117 -13.27 6.18 28.80
C PRO A 117 -14.11 7.47 28.88
N PRO A 118 -15.14 7.63 28.03
CA PRO A 118 -15.96 8.84 28.02
C PRO A 118 -16.60 9.03 29.39
N THR A 119 -16.23 10.11 30.08
CA THR A 119 -16.97 10.58 31.26
C THR A 119 -18.40 10.89 30.82
N LEU A 120 -19.37 10.25 31.46
CA LEU A 120 -20.78 10.62 31.34
C LEU A 120 -20.91 12.13 31.52
N SER A 121 -21.55 12.77 30.53
CA SER A 121 -21.62 14.21 30.36
C SER A 121 -22.08 14.94 31.63
N PRO A 122 -21.37 15.98 32.10
CA PRO A 122 -21.94 16.91 33.05
C PRO A 122 -22.91 17.86 32.33
N THR A 123 -24.17 17.80 32.72
CA THR A 123 -25.27 18.66 32.29
C THR A 123 -25.08 20.08 32.83
N PHE A 124 -24.44 21.00 32.12
CA PHE A 124 -24.74 22.45 32.24
C PHE A 124 -24.35 23.22 30.96
N PRO A 125 -25.23 24.12 30.45
CA PRO A 125 -25.00 24.84 29.20
C PRO A 125 -24.10 26.07 29.40
N PRO A 126 -23.10 26.32 28.53
CA PRO A 126 -22.47 27.63 28.45
C PRO A 126 -23.23 28.56 27.48
N SER A 127 -23.45 29.79 27.93
CA SER A 127 -23.98 30.93 27.20
C SER A 127 -23.07 31.33 26.02
N PRO A 128 -23.62 31.81 24.88
CA PRO A 128 -22.86 31.99 23.65
C PRO A 128 -21.97 33.23 23.69
N SER A 129 -20.75 33.09 23.16
CA SER A 129 -19.97 34.19 22.60
C SER A 129 -19.53 33.77 21.18
N PRO A 130 -19.60 34.66 20.18
CA PRO A 130 -19.71 34.26 18.77
C PRO A 130 -18.33 33.97 18.15
N SER A 131 -18.15 32.76 17.61
CA SER A 131 -17.14 32.48 16.60
C SER A 131 -17.84 32.12 15.29
N THR A 132 -17.70 33.02 14.31
CA THR A 132 -18.15 32.84 12.93
C THR A 132 -17.17 31.93 12.20
N GLN A 133 -17.40 30.63 12.23
CA GLN A 133 -16.84 29.71 11.24
C GLN A 133 -17.88 28.63 10.94
N PRO A 134 -18.38 28.52 9.70
CA PRO A 134 -19.40 27.54 9.38
C PRO A 134 -18.79 26.13 9.39
N SER A 135 -19.10 25.36 10.43
CA SER A 135 -19.02 23.90 10.38
C SER A 135 -20.22 23.40 9.59
N VAL A 136 -19.98 22.98 8.35
CA VAL A 136 -20.91 22.10 7.65
C VAL A 136 -20.34 20.71 7.80
N GLU A 137 -20.72 20.02 8.87
CA GLU A 137 -20.66 18.56 8.90
C GLU A 137 -21.49 18.02 7.74
N PRO A 138 -20.93 17.21 6.83
CA PRO A 138 -21.74 16.44 5.90
C PRO A 138 -22.41 15.32 6.69
N THR A 139 -23.63 15.58 7.18
CA THR A 139 -24.58 14.52 7.51
C THR A 139 -24.93 13.76 6.24
N TYR A 140 -24.89 12.41 6.34
CA TYR A 140 -25.22 11.38 5.35
C TYR A 140 -24.09 10.96 4.39
N TYR A 141 -23.48 9.81 4.70
CA TYR A 141 -23.10 8.84 3.69
C TYR A 141 -24.19 7.77 3.54
N PRO A 142 -24.49 7.30 2.32
CA PRO A 142 -25.20 6.06 2.14
C PRO A 142 -24.33 4.94 2.71
N THR A 143 -24.78 4.33 3.80
CA THR A 143 -24.36 2.98 4.16
C THR A 143 -24.91 2.08 3.05
N LEU A 144 -24.12 1.89 1.98
CA LEU A 144 -24.38 0.82 1.04
C LEU A 144 -24.38 -0.47 1.88
N SER A 145 -25.57 -1.03 2.08
CA SER A 145 -25.71 -2.39 2.61
C SER A 145 -24.77 -3.28 1.79
N PRO A 146 -24.04 -4.23 2.41
CA PRO A 146 -23.03 -5.00 1.70
C PRO A 146 -23.71 -5.94 0.71
N THR A 147 -23.93 -5.45 -0.50
CA THR A 147 -24.23 -6.31 -1.64
C THR A 147 -22.97 -7.16 -1.87
N PRO A 148 -23.08 -8.50 -1.88
CA PRO A 148 -21.95 -9.35 -2.20
C PRO A 148 -21.34 -8.92 -3.53
N PRO A 149 -20.01 -8.83 -3.65
CA PRO A 149 -19.38 -8.50 -4.92
C PRO A 149 -19.79 -9.54 -5.98
N PRO A 150 -19.91 -9.14 -7.27
CA PRO A 150 -20.06 -10.07 -8.38
C PRO A 150 -19.03 -11.22 -8.33
N GLN A 151 -19.39 -12.38 -8.87
CA GLN A 151 -18.47 -13.52 -8.93
C GLN A 151 -17.22 -13.17 -9.76
N SER A 152 -16.04 -13.52 -9.26
CA SER A 152 -14.75 -13.33 -9.94
C SER A 152 -13.83 -14.49 -9.59
N ILE A 153 -13.37 -15.23 -10.61
CA ILE A 153 -12.56 -16.44 -10.42
C ILE A 153 -11.18 -16.06 -9.88
N ALA A 154 -10.57 -14.99 -10.42
CA ALA A 154 -9.27 -14.52 -9.92
C ALA A 154 -9.37 -14.12 -8.46
N ARG A 155 -10.41 -13.35 -8.10
CA ARG A 155 -10.66 -12.90 -6.73
C ARG A 155 -10.85 -14.06 -5.77
N ASP A 156 -11.64 -15.07 -6.13
CA ASP A 156 -11.86 -16.23 -5.26
C ASP A 156 -10.58 -17.09 -5.13
N TYR A 157 -9.77 -17.18 -6.19
CA TYR A 157 -8.45 -17.80 -6.11
C TYR A 157 -7.51 -17.02 -5.17
N ILE A 158 -7.43 -15.70 -5.30
CA ILE A 158 -6.65 -14.84 -4.38
C ILE A 158 -7.10 -15.04 -2.94
N LYS A 159 -8.43 -15.10 -2.71
CA LYS A 159 -9.02 -15.39 -1.39
C LYS A 159 -8.53 -16.71 -0.81
N SER A 160 -8.39 -17.74 -1.65
CA SER A 160 -7.88 -19.06 -1.23
C SER A 160 -6.40 -19.04 -0.80
N LYS A 161 -5.64 -18.00 -1.18
CA LYS A 161 -4.23 -17.82 -0.85
C LYS A 161 -3.99 -16.88 0.34
N ARG A 162 -5.03 -16.56 1.14
CA ARG A 162 -4.95 -15.67 2.32
C ARG A 162 -3.70 -15.93 3.15
N ASP A 163 -3.58 -17.15 3.62
CA ASP A 163 -2.52 -17.61 4.52
C ASP A 163 -1.11 -17.33 3.97
N GLU A 164 -0.89 -17.62 2.69
CA GLU A 164 0.40 -17.38 2.04
C GLU A 164 0.66 -15.90 1.80
N ILE A 165 -0.37 -15.12 1.47
CA ILE A 165 -0.26 -13.67 1.29
C ILE A 165 0.05 -12.99 2.63
N GLU A 166 -0.65 -13.35 3.71
CA GLU A 166 -0.41 -12.80 5.05
C GLU A 166 0.99 -13.15 5.55
N ARG A 167 1.45 -14.39 5.33
CA ARG A 167 2.77 -14.86 5.79
C ARG A 167 3.95 -14.34 4.99
N ASN A 168 3.80 -14.05 3.70
CA ASN A 168 4.93 -13.76 2.81
C ASN A 168 4.88 -12.39 2.14
N VAL A 169 3.68 -11.80 1.96
CA VAL A 169 3.50 -10.52 1.26
C VAL A 169 3.23 -9.40 2.26
N LEU A 170 2.30 -9.62 3.20
CA LEU A 170 1.86 -8.62 4.17
C LEU A 170 2.74 -8.62 5.42
N VAL A 171 4.06 -8.60 5.19
CA VAL A 171 5.09 -8.64 6.22
C VAL A 171 5.90 -7.36 6.19
N SER A 172 6.05 -6.76 7.36
CA SER A 172 6.80 -5.55 7.61
C SER A 172 8.03 -5.87 8.46
N TYR A 173 9.00 -4.96 8.47
CA TYR A 173 10.26 -5.16 9.17
C TYR A 173 10.55 -3.97 10.07
N THR A 174 10.98 -4.26 11.29
CA THR A 174 11.52 -3.22 12.18
C THR A 174 12.84 -2.72 11.61
N ASN A 175 13.34 -1.61 12.13
CA ASN A 175 14.66 -1.09 11.74
C ASN A 175 15.81 -2.07 12.05
N ALA A 176 15.61 -3.01 12.98
CA ALA A 176 16.55 -4.10 13.27
C ALA A 176 16.43 -5.29 12.30
N GLY A 177 15.52 -5.23 11.32
CA GLY A 177 15.25 -6.31 10.36
C GLY A 177 14.35 -7.43 10.90
N VAL A 178 13.74 -7.25 12.08
CA VAL A 178 12.80 -8.24 12.63
C VAL A 178 11.47 -8.15 11.88
N ALA A 179 11.05 -9.26 11.30
CA ALA A 179 9.78 -9.38 10.58
C ALA A 179 8.58 -9.38 11.54
N PHE A 180 7.50 -8.72 11.15
CA PHE A 180 6.20 -8.73 11.84
C PHE A 180 5.05 -8.59 10.82
N PRO A 181 3.83 -9.08 11.13
CA PRO A 181 2.68 -8.87 10.25
C PRO A 181 2.35 -7.38 10.10
N SER A 182 2.13 -6.92 8.86
CA SER A 182 1.71 -5.53 8.62
C SER A 182 0.41 -5.23 9.34
N THR A 183 0.37 -4.09 10.04
CA THR A 183 -0.86 -3.65 10.74
C THR A 183 -1.71 -2.72 9.88
N ARG A 184 -1.12 -2.11 8.85
CA ARG A 184 -1.80 -1.16 7.96
C ARG A 184 -2.27 -1.77 6.66
N TYR A 185 -1.51 -2.73 6.13
CA TYR A 185 -1.79 -3.42 4.87
C TYR A 185 -2.26 -4.82 5.19
N THR A 186 -3.56 -4.95 5.45
CA THR A 186 -4.19 -6.23 5.82
C THR A 186 -4.75 -6.94 4.59
N PHE A 187 -4.92 -8.26 4.70
CA PHE A 187 -5.53 -9.06 3.65
C PHE A 187 -6.98 -8.67 3.39
N ASP A 188 -7.73 -8.41 4.46
CA ASP A 188 -9.12 -7.94 4.34
C ASP A 188 -9.21 -6.60 3.61
N GLY A 189 -8.26 -5.69 3.86
CA GLY A 189 -8.17 -4.43 3.14
C GLY A 189 -7.85 -4.63 1.66
N LEU A 190 -6.93 -5.55 1.32
CA LEU A 190 -6.62 -5.89 -0.07
C LEU A 190 -7.86 -6.46 -0.78
N MET A 191 -8.56 -7.41 -0.15
CA MET A 191 -9.75 -8.02 -0.73
C MET A 191 -10.89 -7.02 -0.89
N ASN A 192 -11.08 -6.11 0.07
CA ASN A 192 -12.04 -5.02 -0.07
C ASN A 192 -11.67 -4.10 -1.23
N GLY A 193 -10.38 -3.76 -1.38
CA GLY A 193 -9.92 -2.93 -2.48
C GLY A 193 -10.11 -3.59 -3.84
N LEU A 194 -9.88 -4.90 -3.96
CA LEU A 194 -10.20 -5.65 -5.18
C LEU A 194 -11.71 -5.66 -5.46
N ASP A 195 -12.55 -5.83 -4.44
CA ASP A 195 -14.01 -5.80 -4.59
C ASP A 195 -14.50 -4.46 -5.16
N VAL A 196 -13.89 -3.36 -4.70
CA VAL A 196 -14.24 -2.00 -5.10
C VAL A 196 -13.63 -1.66 -6.46
N ILE A 197 -12.30 -1.77 -6.60
CA ILE A 197 -11.57 -1.22 -7.74
C ILE A 197 -11.53 -2.18 -8.94
N ALA A 198 -11.59 -3.50 -8.72
CA ALA A 198 -11.49 -4.49 -9.79
C ALA A 198 -12.83 -5.14 -10.13
N VAL A 199 -13.62 -5.52 -9.14
CA VAL A 199 -14.86 -6.27 -9.37
C VAL A 199 -16.02 -5.31 -9.68
N ARG A 200 -16.40 -4.44 -8.73
CA ARG A 200 -17.49 -3.47 -8.90
C ARG A 200 -17.11 -2.33 -9.84
N GLY A 201 -15.86 -1.88 -9.78
CA GLY A 201 -15.43 -0.64 -10.43
C GLY A 201 -15.80 0.58 -9.59
N PHE A 202 -15.28 1.73 -10.02
CA PHE A 202 -15.30 2.99 -9.25
C PHE A 202 -15.97 4.14 -10.02
N GLY A 203 -16.91 3.81 -10.91
CA GLY A 203 -17.66 4.81 -11.69
C GLY A 203 -16.92 5.40 -12.89
N ALA A 204 -15.77 4.84 -13.28
CA ALA A 204 -15.17 5.10 -14.58
C ALA A 204 -15.77 4.16 -15.63
N ASP A 205 -16.20 4.70 -16.76
CA ASP A 205 -16.87 3.94 -17.82
C ASP A 205 -15.88 3.13 -18.67
N ASP A 206 -14.61 3.59 -18.75
CA ASP A 206 -13.63 3.09 -19.71
C ASP A 206 -12.60 2.12 -19.10
N PHE A 207 -12.46 2.05 -17.77
CA PHE A 207 -11.52 1.13 -17.13
C PHE A 207 -11.80 0.84 -15.66
N LYS A 208 -11.20 -0.25 -15.20
CA LYS A 208 -11.09 -0.64 -13.79
C LYS A 208 -9.80 -1.45 -13.61
N PHE A 209 -9.44 -1.82 -12.38
CA PHE A 209 -8.33 -2.77 -12.22
C PHE A 209 -8.69 -4.09 -12.90
N ASN A 210 -7.93 -4.45 -13.93
CA ASN A 210 -8.26 -5.57 -14.79
C ASN A 210 -7.78 -6.88 -14.17
N LEU A 211 -8.73 -7.68 -13.69
CA LEU A 211 -8.49 -9.09 -13.31
C LEU A 211 -8.66 -10.05 -14.50
N TYR A 212 -8.91 -9.53 -15.71
CA TYR A 212 -9.10 -10.27 -16.96
C TYR A 212 -10.23 -11.31 -16.85
N GLU A 213 -11.32 -10.90 -16.22
CA GLU A 213 -12.54 -11.71 -16.08
C GLU A 213 -13.35 -11.70 -17.38
N GLY A 214 -14.11 -12.77 -17.63
CA GLY A 214 -15.07 -12.85 -18.75
C GLY A 214 -14.58 -13.53 -20.03
N ILE A 215 -13.27 -13.78 -20.17
CA ILE A 215 -12.71 -14.64 -21.23
C ILE A 215 -12.10 -15.87 -20.57
N THR A 216 -12.45 -17.06 -21.08
CA THR A 216 -12.03 -18.35 -20.51
C THR A 216 -10.50 -18.40 -20.35
N ASN A 217 -10.05 -18.65 -19.11
CA ASN A 217 -8.65 -18.74 -18.68
C ASN A 217 -7.82 -17.44 -18.65
N GLU A 218 -8.34 -16.29 -19.09
CA GLU A 218 -7.56 -15.04 -19.05
C GLU A 218 -7.41 -14.46 -17.64
N TRP A 219 -8.28 -14.84 -16.70
CA TRP A 219 -8.20 -14.42 -15.28
C TRP A 219 -6.84 -14.73 -14.61
N LYS A 220 -6.09 -15.68 -15.18
CA LYS A 220 -4.70 -16.01 -14.78
C LYS A 220 -3.73 -14.85 -15.06
N LYS A 221 -3.96 -14.05 -16.12
CA LYS A 221 -3.24 -12.79 -16.39
C LYS A 221 -3.47 -11.79 -15.26
N GLY A 222 -4.70 -11.73 -14.73
CA GLY A 222 -5.05 -10.92 -13.57
C GLY A 222 -4.24 -11.24 -12.32
N LEU A 223 -3.96 -12.53 -12.07
CA LEU A 223 -3.09 -12.94 -10.96
C LEU A 223 -1.65 -12.45 -11.14
N ILE A 224 -1.09 -12.53 -12.35
CA ILE A 224 0.27 -12.06 -12.64
C ILE A 224 0.34 -10.53 -12.52
N SER A 225 -0.68 -9.82 -13.00
CA SER A 225 -0.77 -8.36 -12.83
C SER A 225 -0.84 -7.97 -11.36
N LEU A 226 -1.66 -8.65 -10.57
CA LEU A 226 -1.73 -8.43 -9.12
C LEU A 226 -0.41 -8.78 -8.41
N ALA A 227 0.28 -9.83 -8.84
CA ALA A 227 1.60 -10.18 -8.29
C ALA A 227 2.62 -9.07 -8.54
N ALA A 228 2.63 -8.47 -9.73
CA ALA A 228 3.51 -7.34 -10.04
C ALA A 228 3.14 -6.10 -9.22
N PHE A 229 1.84 -5.85 -9.00
CA PHE A 229 1.36 -4.79 -8.09
C PHE A 229 1.86 -5.01 -6.66
N LEU A 230 1.61 -6.18 -6.09
CA LEU A 230 2.00 -6.51 -4.72
C LEU A 230 3.53 -6.47 -4.54
N ALA A 231 4.29 -6.97 -5.51
CA ALA A 231 5.75 -6.91 -5.47
C ALA A 231 6.30 -5.48 -5.39
N ASN A 232 5.65 -4.53 -6.06
CA ASN A 232 5.99 -3.11 -5.95
C ASN A 232 5.51 -2.54 -4.60
N ALA A 233 4.27 -2.81 -4.20
CA ALA A 233 3.72 -2.35 -2.92
C ALA A 233 4.52 -2.84 -1.71
N MET A 234 5.09 -4.05 -1.78
CA MET A 234 6.01 -4.58 -0.77
C MET A 234 7.19 -3.65 -0.52
N VAL A 235 7.81 -3.14 -1.59
CA VAL A 235 8.97 -2.24 -1.52
C VAL A 235 8.58 -0.79 -1.18
N GLU A 236 7.43 -0.34 -1.69
CA GLU A 236 6.99 1.04 -1.51
C GLU A 236 6.50 1.32 -0.09
N SER A 237 5.70 0.42 0.49
CA SER A 237 4.97 0.74 1.73
C SER A 237 4.87 -0.41 2.73
N ILE A 238 4.59 -1.63 2.27
CA ILE A 238 4.25 -2.74 3.18
C ILE A 238 5.44 -3.13 4.04
N GLN A 239 6.66 -3.23 3.48
CA GLN A 239 7.83 -3.63 4.26
C GLN A 239 8.17 -2.67 5.41
N TYR A 240 7.71 -1.42 5.33
CA TYR A 240 7.92 -0.39 6.35
C TYR A 240 6.71 -0.21 7.28
N ASP A 241 5.60 -0.88 6.99
CA ASP A 241 4.29 -0.60 7.56
C ASP A 241 4.00 0.92 7.57
N SER A 242 4.39 1.64 6.50
CA SER A 242 4.26 3.09 6.40
C SER A 242 3.31 3.48 5.27
N CYS A 243 2.46 4.49 5.52
CA CYS A 243 1.52 4.95 4.49
C CYS A 243 2.09 6.16 3.78
N ASP A 244 2.53 7.16 4.55
CA ASP A 244 3.31 8.26 4.01
C ASP A 244 4.75 7.81 3.72
N GLU A 245 5.35 8.45 2.73
CA GLU A 245 6.74 8.26 2.34
C GLU A 245 7.69 8.60 3.49
N ASN A 246 8.65 7.72 3.72
CA ASN A 246 9.70 7.97 4.71
C ASN A 246 10.79 8.88 4.13
N ASN A 247 11.37 9.74 4.96
CA ASN A 247 12.60 10.46 4.62
C ASN A 247 13.80 9.51 4.76
N TRP A 248 14.13 8.80 3.68
CA TRP A 248 15.16 7.76 3.68
C TRP A 248 16.42 8.18 2.93
N GLN A 249 16.37 9.25 2.11
CA GLN A 249 17.51 9.72 1.34
C GLN A 249 18.40 10.65 2.17
N GLY A 250 19.57 10.16 2.58
CA GLY A 250 20.53 10.94 3.34
C GLY A 250 21.98 10.70 2.90
N LEU A 251 22.87 11.62 3.29
CA LEU A 251 24.31 11.55 3.08
C LEU A 251 25.00 11.72 4.43
N ASP A 252 25.90 10.81 4.79
CA ASP A 252 26.67 10.84 6.05
C ASP A 252 25.80 11.04 7.30
N GLY A 253 24.63 10.39 7.34
CA GLY A 253 23.68 10.48 8.46
C GLY A 253 22.85 11.76 8.49
N ARG A 254 22.94 12.59 7.44
CA ARG A 254 22.18 13.83 7.27
C ARG A 254 21.08 13.67 6.23
N TYR A 255 19.86 14.01 6.62
CA TYR A 255 18.67 13.89 5.77
C TYR A 255 18.05 15.26 5.59
N ALA A 256 17.98 15.77 4.37
CA ALA A 256 17.39 17.09 4.12
C ALA A 256 15.93 17.10 4.57
N ILE A 257 15.48 18.18 5.21
CA ILE A 257 14.04 18.34 5.49
C ILE A 257 13.27 18.63 4.21
N SER A 258 13.91 19.29 3.23
CA SER A 258 13.39 19.49 1.87
C SER A 258 13.25 18.22 1.04
N ASN A 259 13.62 17.05 1.57
CA ASN A 259 13.25 15.77 0.94
C ASN A 259 11.72 15.58 0.85
N SER A 260 10.91 16.35 1.60
CA SER A 260 9.45 16.36 1.44
C SER A 260 9.02 16.87 0.05
N CYS A 261 9.82 17.74 -0.59
CA CYS A 261 9.62 18.21 -1.96
C CYS A 261 10.08 17.18 -2.99
N GLY A 262 10.82 16.15 -2.59
CA GLY A 262 11.40 15.21 -3.54
C GLY A 262 12.59 14.44 -3.00
N GLN A 263 12.60 13.14 -3.28
CA GLN A 263 13.76 12.27 -3.13
C GLN A 263 14.17 11.73 -4.50
N GLU A 264 15.41 11.26 -4.66
CA GLU A 264 15.94 10.72 -5.93
C GLU A 264 15.88 11.72 -7.10
N GLY A 265 16.22 12.97 -6.82
CA GLY A 265 16.27 14.04 -7.83
C GLY A 265 14.90 14.50 -8.34
N TYR A 266 13.80 13.98 -7.79
CA TYR A 266 12.48 14.47 -8.10
C TYR A 266 12.23 15.84 -7.48
N ASN A 267 11.31 16.56 -8.12
CA ASN A 267 10.60 17.69 -7.56
C ASN A 267 9.10 17.38 -7.67
N TYR A 268 8.47 16.97 -6.58
CA TYR A 268 7.13 16.39 -6.58
C TYR A 268 6.08 17.38 -7.09
N GLU A 269 6.26 18.66 -6.80
CA GLU A 269 5.39 19.76 -7.22
C GLU A 269 5.33 19.90 -8.75
N ASP A 270 6.38 19.49 -9.45
CA ASP A 270 6.49 19.59 -10.91
C ASP A 270 5.90 18.35 -11.62
N GLU A 271 5.45 17.34 -10.88
CA GLU A 271 4.86 16.13 -11.45
C GLU A 271 3.42 16.36 -11.95
N GLU A 272 3.27 17.22 -12.94
CA GLU A 272 2.02 17.59 -13.60
C GLU A 272 1.56 16.55 -14.64
N CYS A 273 0.26 16.52 -14.90
CA CYS A 273 -0.32 15.72 -15.97
C CYS A 273 0.01 16.33 -17.34
N SER A 274 -0.10 15.53 -18.40
CA SER A 274 -0.02 16.06 -19.76
C SER A 274 -1.13 17.08 -20.02
N LEU A 275 -0.88 17.97 -20.97
CA LEU A 275 -1.84 18.99 -21.40
C LEU A 275 -3.18 18.40 -21.87
N ASP A 276 -3.17 17.16 -22.36
CA ASP A 276 -4.39 16.45 -22.79
C ASP A 276 -5.26 15.99 -21.61
N PHE A 277 -4.75 16.07 -20.38
CA PHE A 277 -5.48 15.70 -19.17
C PHE A 277 -5.22 16.71 -18.04
N GLU A 278 -5.88 17.86 -18.10
CA GLU A 278 -5.78 18.95 -17.11
C GLU A 278 -6.48 18.60 -15.78
N SER A 279 -5.87 17.68 -15.03
CA SER A 279 -6.33 17.33 -13.69
C SER A 279 -5.27 17.37 -12.60
N SER A 280 -4.08 17.90 -12.88
CA SER A 280 -3.12 18.23 -11.82
C SER A 280 -3.78 19.05 -10.73
N CYS A 281 -3.54 18.67 -9.47
CA CYS A 281 -3.90 19.53 -8.36
C CYS A 281 -3.09 20.84 -8.42
N PRO A 282 -3.66 21.98 -7.98
CA PRO A 282 -2.88 23.20 -7.85
C PRO A 282 -1.85 23.04 -6.74
N VAL A 283 -0.60 23.44 -6.98
CA VAL A 283 0.42 23.55 -5.93
C VAL A 283 0.14 24.80 -5.11
N VAL A 284 -0.25 24.61 -3.84
CA VAL A 284 -0.64 25.70 -2.94
C VAL A 284 0.47 25.93 -1.92
N SER A 285 1.15 27.07 -2.03
CA SER A 285 2.30 27.39 -1.18
C SER A 285 1.93 27.61 0.29
N SER A 286 0.69 28.00 0.56
CA SER A 286 0.13 28.15 1.91
C SER A 286 -0.34 26.83 2.54
N MET A 287 -0.25 25.69 1.85
CA MET A 287 -0.69 24.41 2.39
C MET A 287 0.27 23.95 3.50
N GLU A 288 -0.30 23.45 4.59
CA GLU A 288 0.46 22.89 5.72
C GLU A 288 -0.05 21.49 6.04
N VAL A 289 0.82 20.51 5.91
CA VAL A 289 0.54 19.09 6.14
C VAL A 289 1.75 18.45 6.80
N THR A 290 1.50 17.55 7.73
CA THR A 290 2.50 16.63 8.30
C THR A 290 2.08 15.20 7.97
N ALA A 291 3.03 14.39 7.50
CA ALA A 291 2.83 12.97 7.28
C ALA A 291 2.32 12.28 8.55
N VAL A 292 1.32 11.42 8.39
CA VAL A 292 0.60 10.77 9.49
C VAL A 292 1.50 9.79 10.23
N ASN A 293 2.44 9.20 9.51
CA ASN A 293 3.44 8.31 10.08
C ASN A 293 4.82 8.49 9.45
N GLY A 294 5.83 7.97 10.14
CA GLY A 294 7.21 7.91 9.70
C GLY A 294 7.95 6.81 10.44
N PRO A 295 9.26 6.62 10.17
CA PRO A 295 10.05 5.63 10.86
C PRO A 295 10.12 5.94 12.36
N ILE A 296 9.91 4.94 13.21
CA ILE A 296 9.84 5.12 14.66
C ILE A 296 11.26 5.05 15.26
N GLY A 297 11.64 6.11 15.98
CA GLY A 297 12.83 6.16 16.83
C GLY A 297 13.59 7.47 16.72
N TYR A 298 14.28 7.86 17.79
CA TYR A 298 14.88 9.20 17.90
C TYR A 298 16.04 9.48 16.93
N ARG A 299 16.63 8.45 16.30
CA ARG A 299 17.70 8.63 15.31
C ARG A 299 17.17 8.73 13.89
N PHE A 300 15.90 8.40 13.67
CA PHE A 300 15.31 8.42 12.35
C PHE A 300 14.79 9.83 12.01
N PRO A 301 14.86 10.23 10.74
CA PRO A 301 14.30 11.50 10.31
C PRO A 301 12.83 11.65 10.68
N PRO A 302 12.37 12.87 10.99
CA PRO A 302 10.97 13.11 11.27
C PRO A 302 10.10 12.81 10.05
N PRO A 303 8.79 12.56 10.25
CA PRO A 303 7.83 12.50 9.16
C PRO A 303 7.91 13.74 8.27
N PHE A 304 7.59 13.59 6.98
CA PHE A 304 7.58 14.72 6.07
C PHE A 304 6.61 15.81 6.49
N GLN A 305 6.99 17.04 6.20
CA GLN A 305 6.21 18.24 6.46
C GLN A 305 6.31 19.18 5.27
N CYS A 306 5.23 19.91 5.03
CA CYS A 306 5.18 21.09 4.18
C CYS A 306 4.49 22.21 4.96
N LYS A 307 4.93 23.45 4.77
CA LYS A 307 4.31 24.65 5.36
C LYS A 307 4.84 25.92 4.67
N PRO A 308 4.10 27.04 4.71
CA PRO A 308 4.55 28.28 4.09
C PRO A 308 5.77 28.91 4.76
N GLY A 309 6.49 29.76 4.01
CA GLY A 309 7.49 30.70 4.56
C GLY A 309 8.80 30.06 4.99
N THR A 310 9.10 28.85 4.50
CA THR A 310 10.33 28.13 4.84
C THR A 310 11.39 28.34 3.77
N ASN A 311 12.32 29.29 3.92
CA ASN A 311 13.39 29.43 2.92
C ASN A 311 14.53 28.41 3.11
N ASN A 312 14.74 27.95 4.35
CA ASN A 312 15.77 26.99 4.73
C ASN A 312 15.24 26.08 5.83
N ALA A 313 14.90 24.84 5.49
CA ALA A 313 14.33 23.86 6.40
C ALA A 313 15.39 23.07 7.17
N GLY A 314 16.66 23.14 6.77
CA GLY A 314 17.76 22.42 7.41
C GLY A 314 17.78 20.93 7.09
N TYR A 315 18.42 20.17 7.98
CA TYR A 315 18.54 18.73 7.86
C TYR A 315 18.41 18.04 9.22
N TRP A 316 18.00 16.78 9.18
CA TRP A 316 18.04 15.90 10.33
C TRP A 316 19.42 15.25 10.47
N GLU A 317 20.04 15.39 11.65
CA GLU A 317 21.31 14.75 12.00
C GLU A 317 21.05 13.49 12.83
N SER A 318 21.12 12.33 12.20
CA SER A 318 20.81 11.03 12.82
C SER A 318 21.78 10.63 13.94
N SER A 319 23.00 11.17 13.94
CA SER A 319 24.01 10.87 14.98
C SER A 319 23.61 11.42 16.35
N ILE A 320 22.85 12.51 16.40
CA ILE A 320 22.34 13.13 17.63
C ILE A 320 20.81 13.15 17.72
N GLY A 321 20.10 12.79 16.65
CA GLY A 321 18.63 12.77 16.62
C GLY A 321 18.03 14.17 16.72
N GLN A 322 18.59 15.14 16.00
CA GLN A 322 18.15 16.53 16.07
C GLN A 322 18.04 17.19 14.69
N LEU A 323 17.11 18.14 14.61
CA LEU A 323 16.98 19.05 13.48
C LEU A 323 18.05 20.14 13.57
N VAL A 324 18.93 20.19 12.58
CA VAL A 324 19.93 21.24 12.42
C VAL A 324 19.39 22.28 11.44
N GLN A 325 19.11 23.48 11.96
CA GLN A 325 18.66 24.61 11.17
C GLN A 325 19.79 25.16 10.29
N GLY A 326 19.45 25.61 9.09
CA GLY A 326 20.41 26.17 8.14
C GLY A 326 20.07 25.79 6.70
N SER A 327 20.92 26.22 5.77
CA SER A 327 20.78 25.84 4.36
C SER A 327 21.37 24.44 4.16
N TYR A 328 20.53 23.51 3.74
CA TYR A 328 20.93 22.16 3.36
C TYR A 328 19.94 21.68 2.30
N SER A 329 20.44 21.37 1.12
CA SER A 329 19.58 21.03 -0.02
C SER A 329 19.30 19.53 -0.08
N ASN A 330 18.12 19.16 -0.60
CA ASN A 330 17.92 17.82 -1.12
C ASN A 330 18.71 17.62 -2.43
N VAL A 331 18.59 16.44 -3.03
CA VAL A 331 19.29 16.12 -4.30
C VAL A 331 18.85 17.02 -5.45
N ALA A 332 17.61 17.49 -5.47
CA ALA A 332 17.09 18.42 -6.47
C ALA A 332 17.51 19.89 -6.22
N GLY A 333 18.29 20.17 -5.17
CA GLY A 333 18.75 21.52 -4.84
C GLY A 333 17.77 22.37 -4.02
N ARG A 334 16.61 21.82 -3.62
CA ARG A 334 15.61 22.52 -2.80
C ARG A 334 16.07 22.60 -1.34
N THR A 335 15.89 23.76 -0.71
CA THR A 335 16.16 23.98 0.72
C THR A 335 14.91 24.32 1.51
N ASP A 336 13.82 24.63 0.83
CA ASP A 336 12.51 24.96 1.37
C ASP A 336 11.59 23.73 1.45
N ILE A 337 10.45 23.85 2.13
CA ILE A 337 9.35 22.88 2.16
C ILE A 337 8.00 23.52 1.81
N GLU A 338 8.03 24.67 1.15
CA GLU A 338 6.84 25.40 0.75
C GLU A 338 6.26 24.78 -0.53
N GLY A 339 4.94 24.52 -0.53
CA GLY A 339 4.27 23.81 -1.63
C GLY A 339 4.55 22.30 -1.67
N CYS A 340 5.35 21.76 -0.76
CA CYS A 340 5.91 20.40 -0.86
C CYS A 340 5.03 19.27 -0.32
N CYS A 341 3.72 19.40 -0.39
CA CYS A 341 2.79 18.48 0.26
C CYS A 341 2.54 17.18 -0.53
N TRP A 342 3.33 16.90 -1.58
CA TRP A 342 3.02 15.93 -2.63
C TRP A 342 3.86 14.66 -2.59
N TRP A 343 4.43 14.30 -1.43
CA TRP A 343 5.14 13.03 -1.21
C TRP A 343 4.23 11.80 -1.36
N GLY A 344 4.86 10.63 -1.46
CA GLY A 344 4.17 9.35 -1.66
C GLY A 344 3.21 8.96 -0.54
N ARG A 345 2.04 8.43 -0.93
CA ARG A 345 0.99 7.95 -0.01
C ARG A 345 0.37 6.63 -0.45
N GLY A 346 0.00 5.78 0.50
CA GLY A 346 -0.75 4.56 0.25
C GLY A 346 0.11 3.38 -0.24
N ALA A 347 -0.52 2.38 -0.88
CA ALA A 347 0.14 1.11 -1.18
C ALA A 347 1.30 1.23 -2.18
N LEU A 348 1.18 2.11 -3.18
CA LEU A 348 2.21 2.35 -4.19
C LEU A 348 2.99 3.66 -3.99
N GLN A 349 2.83 4.32 -2.83
CA GLN A 349 3.43 5.64 -2.59
C GLN A 349 3.03 6.65 -3.69
N THR A 350 1.72 6.73 -3.97
CA THR A 350 1.15 7.65 -4.97
C THR A 350 1.54 9.09 -4.62
N ARG A 351 2.18 9.78 -5.57
CA ARG A 351 2.77 11.11 -5.34
C ARG A 351 2.55 12.08 -6.49
N GLY A 352 2.82 13.35 -6.23
CA GLY A 352 2.76 14.42 -7.21
C GLY A 352 1.34 14.94 -7.49
N PRO A 353 1.20 16.22 -7.89
CA PRO A 353 -0.10 16.82 -8.19
C PRO A 353 -0.91 16.08 -9.24
N CYS A 354 -0.28 15.48 -10.26
CA CYS A 354 -1.00 14.74 -11.29
C CYS A 354 -1.69 13.48 -10.75
N SER A 355 -0.97 12.65 -10.01
CA SER A 355 -1.49 11.35 -9.55
C SER A 355 -2.61 11.56 -8.53
N ILE A 356 -2.41 12.50 -7.60
CA ILE A 356 -3.44 12.87 -6.62
C ILE A 356 -4.63 13.55 -7.30
N GLY A 357 -4.37 14.37 -8.31
CA GLY A 357 -5.40 15.01 -9.12
C GLY A 357 -6.25 14.01 -9.91
N LYS A 358 -5.64 12.96 -10.46
CA LYS A 358 -6.35 11.82 -11.05
C LYS A 358 -7.21 11.08 -10.03
N ILE A 359 -6.72 10.84 -8.82
CA ILE A 359 -7.53 10.25 -7.74
C ILE A 359 -8.72 11.16 -7.41
N ASN A 360 -8.51 12.48 -7.29
CA ASN A 360 -9.60 13.40 -7.01
C ASN A 360 -10.64 13.44 -8.14
N TYR A 361 -10.17 13.37 -9.38
CA TYR A 361 -11.03 13.30 -10.55
C TYR A 361 -11.82 11.99 -10.57
N TYR A 362 -11.19 10.82 -10.48
CA TYR A 362 -11.90 9.55 -10.66
C TYR A 362 -12.64 9.08 -9.42
N LEU A 363 -12.07 9.27 -8.23
CA LEU A 363 -12.56 8.68 -6.99
C LEU A 363 -13.09 9.73 -6.00
N GLY A 364 -12.70 11.00 -6.16
CA GLY A 364 -12.92 12.04 -5.14
C GLY A 364 -13.92 13.13 -5.52
N LYS A 365 -13.85 14.22 -4.75
CA LYS A 365 -14.75 15.37 -4.85
C LYS A 365 -14.76 16.01 -6.24
N LYS A 366 -13.62 16.09 -6.95
CA LYS A 366 -13.61 16.67 -8.31
C LYS A 366 -14.54 15.91 -9.26
N GLY A 367 -14.58 14.57 -9.18
CA GLY A 367 -15.52 13.78 -9.98
C GLY A 367 -16.97 13.99 -9.57
N ALA A 368 -17.25 14.07 -8.26
CA ALA A 368 -18.58 14.35 -7.73
C ALA A 368 -19.10 15.74 -8.15
N ASP A 369 -18.25 16.76 -8.10
CA ASP A 369 -18.58 18.13 -8.53
C ASP A 369 -18.87 18.20 -10.05
N LEU A 370 -18.33 17.24 -10.84
CA LEU A 370 -18.66 17.05 -12.25
C LEU A 370 -19.92 16.19 -12.48
N GLY A 371 -20.63 15.82 -11.41
CA GLY A 371 -21.88 15.04 -11.47
C GLY A 371 -21.69 13.53 -11.62
N ARG A 372 -20.48 13.00 -11.47
CA ARG A 372 -20.24 11.54 -11.49
C ARG A 372 -20.44 10.92 -10.11
N GLU A 373 -20.94 9.70 -10.08
CA GLU A 373 -20.89 8.88 -8.87
C GLU A 373 -19.45 8.46 -8.61
N THR A 374 -18.90 8.89 -7.46
CA THR A 374 -17.51 8.61 -7.07
C THR A 374 -17.49 7.93 -5.70
N LEU A 375 -16.40 7.21 -5.41
CA LEU A 375 -16.27 6.46 -4.15
C LEU A 375 -16.18 7.38 -2.93
N TYR A 376 -15.55 8.55 -3.06
CA TYR A 376 -15.28 9.50 -1.99
C TYR A 376 -15.76 10.91 -2.36
N PRO A 377 -17.07 11.11 -2.55
CA PRO A 377 -17.60 12.33 -3.14
C PRO A 377 -17.34 13.60 -2.31
N ASN A 378 -17.04 13.44 -1.02
CA ASN A 378 -16.79 14.55 -0.10
C ASN A 378 -15.30 14.80 0.18
N ILE A 379 -14.40 13.95 -0.32
CA ILE A 379 -12.96 14.10 -0.07
C ILE A 379 -12.31 14.83 -1.23
N ASP A 380 -11.84 16.06 -0.97
CA ASP A 380 -11.03 16.82 -1.91
C ASP A 380 -9.55 16.47 -1.73
N PHE A 381 -9.06 15.45 -2.45
CA PHE A 381 -7.67 15.01 -2.32
C PHE A 381 -6.65 16.07 -2.76
N CYS A 382 -7.05 17.08 -3.53
CA CYS A 382 -6.16 18.19 -3.87
C CYS A 382 -5.99 19.19 -2.73
N LYS A 383 -6.96 19.29 -1.81
CA LYS A 383 -6.86 20.14 -0.62
C LYS A 383 -6.36 19.37 0.60
N PHE A 384 -6.67 18.09 0.67
CA PHE A 384 -6.37 17.20 1.78
C PHE A 384 -5.64 15.95 1.27
N PRO A 385 -4.43 16.08 0.70
CA PRO A 385 -3.68 14.94 0.17
C PRO A 385 -3.38 13.88 1.23
N GLU A 386 -3.27 14.27 2.50
CA GLU A 386 -3.13 13.38 3.65
C GLU A 386 -4.31 12.45 3.85
N ALA A 387 -5.50 12.72 3.29
CA ALA A 387 -6.67 11.86 3.43
C ALA A 387 -6.40 10.41 2.98
N LEU A 388 -5.47 10.20 2.03
CA LEU A 388 -5.04 8.85 1.62
C LEU A 388 -4.45 8.03 2.78
N CYS A 389 -3.88 8.68 3.79
CA CYS A 389 -3.23 8.04 4.93
C CYS A 389 -3.91 8.32 6.28
N ALA A 390 -4.60 9.45 6.41
CA ALA A 390 -5.19 9.96 7.65
C ALA A 390 -6.68 9.69 7.79
N SER A 391 -7.38 9.30 6.71
CA SER A 391 -8.84 9.20 6.73
C SER A 391 -9.33 8.23 7.79
N ALA A 392 -10.12 8.76 8.73
CA ALA A 392 -10.85 7.96 9.71
C ALA A 392 -12.01 7.18 9.07
N ASP A 393 -12.51 7.67 7.93
CA ASP A 393 -13.73 7.20 7.28
C ASP A 393 -13.52 5.90 6.49
N ASP A 394 -12.33 5.70 5.92
CA ASP A 394 -12.02 4.47 5.18
C ASP A 394 -10.54 4.08 5.29
N LYS A 395 -10.29 3.00 6.04
CA LYS A 395 -8.95 2.42 6.19
C LYS A 395 -8.43 1.77 4.90
N ASN A 396 -9.28 1.52 3.92
CA ASN A 396 -8.95 0.89 2.64
C ASN A 396 -8.53 1.90 1.56
N LEU A 397 -8.63 3.21 1.81
CA LEU A 397 -8.16 4.26 0.89
C LEU A 397 -6.74 4.00 0.36
N ARG A 398 -5.85 3.49 1.22
CA ARG A 398 -4.46 3.14 0.88
C ARG A 398 -4.37 2.08 -0.21
N TRP A 399 -5.22 1.05 -0.15
CA TRP A 399 -5.32 0.01 -1.17
C TRP A 399 -6.02 0.51 -2.41
N ASN A 400 -7.13 1.25 -2.23
CA ASN A 400 -7.94 1.77 -3.32
C ASN A 400 -7.14 2.72 -4.23
N ALA A 401 -6.36 3.62 -3.64
CA ALA A 401 -5.47 4.52 -4.38
C ALA A 401 -4.41 3.76 -5.18
N GLY A 402 -3.74 2.78 -4.57
CA GLY A 402 -2.71 1.99 -5.25
C GLY A 402 -3.27 1.14 -6.38
N LEU A 403 -4.39 0.44 -6.16
CA LEU A 403 -5.05 -0.38 -7.20
C LEU A 403 -5.56 0.51 -8.35
N PHE A 404 -6.11 1.68 -8.02
CA PHE A 404 -6.51 2.66 -9.03
C PHE A 404 -5.31 3.15 -9.85
N GLU A 405 -4.23 3.57 -9.19
CA GLU A 405 -3.01 4.04 -9.87
C GLU A 405 -2.41 2.95 -10.76
N TRP A 406 -2.45 1.69 -10.32
CA TRP A 406 -2.03 0.56 -11.14
C TRP A 406 -2.89 0.39 -12.40
N ALA A 407 -4.21 0.42 -12.24
CA ALA A 407 -5.14 0.32 -13.36
C ALA A 407 -4.94 1.47 -14.36
N GLU A 408 -4.78 2.70 -13.85
CA GLU A 408 -4.66 3.91 -14.65
C GLU A 408 -3.29 4.05 -15.32
N ARG A 409 -2.20 3.84 -14.58
CA ARG A 409 -0.83 4.09 -15.07
C ARG A 409 -0.22 2.87 -15.73
N VAL A 410 -0.44 1.67 -15.18
CA VAL A 410 0.30 0.46 -15.57
C VAL A 410 -0.52 -0.35 -16.57
N GLN A 411 -1.76 -0.72 -16.24
CA GLN A 411 -2.56 -1.58 -17.13
C GLN A 411 -2.99 -0.87 -18.42
N LYS A 412 -3.12 0.47 -18.40
CA LYS A 412 -3.37 1.28 -19.60
C LYS A 412 -2.08 1.74 -20.30
N TYR A 413 -0.89 1.35 -19.82
CA TYR A 413 0.36 1.88 -20.36
C TYR A 413 0.56 1.45 -21.81
N ASN A 414 0.70 2.44 -22.69
CA ASN A 414 0.96 2.27 -24.11
C ASN A 414 1.83 3.44 -24.62
N ALA A 415 3.12 3.22 -24.80
CA ALA A 415 4.05 4.24 -25.27
C ALA A 415 5.25 3.64 -25.99
N ASP A 416 5.70 4.31 -27.07
CA ASP A 416 6.89 3.94 -27.86
C ASP A 416 6.96 2.46 -28.28
N GLY A 417 5.81 1.86 -28.62
CA GLY A 417 5.73 0.45 -29.01
C GLY A 417 5.77 -0.55 -27.85
N TRP A 418 5.72 -0.07 -26.60
CA TRP A 418 5.55 -0.89 -25.41
C TRP A 418 4.11 -0.76 -24.89
N ASN A 419 3.38 -1.87 -24.89
CA ASN A 419 2.00 -1.98 -24.40
C ASN A 419 1.94 -3.03 -23.28
N TYR A 420 1.26 -2.72 -22.17
CA TYR A 420 1.23 -3.59 -20.99
C TYR A 420 0.66 -4.98 -21.27
N ASP A 421 -0.46 -5.07 -21.99
CA ASP A 421 -1.14 -6.34 -22.27
C ASP A 421 -0.30 -7.22 -23.19
N ASP A 422 0.27 -6.63 -24.25
CA ASP A 422 1.16 -7.35 -25.18
C ASP A 422 2.39 -7.92 -24.47
N GLU A 423 2.96 -7.15 -23.54
CA GLU A 423 4.19 -7.51 -22.83
C GLU A 423 3.92 -8.52 -21.71
N LEU A 424 2.74 -8.46 -21.09
CA LEU A 424 2.25 -9.51 -20.20
C LEU A 424 2.06 -10.83 -20.96
N ASP A 425 1.47 -10.78 -22.16
CA ASP A 425 1.29 -11.97 -23.00
C ASP A 425 2.63 -12.56 -23.45
N LYS A 426 3.59 -11.73 -23.86
CA LYS A 426 4.96 -12.17 -24.18
C LYS A 426 5.64 -12.82 -22.97
N PHE A 427 5.47 -12.25 -21.78
CA PHE A 427 6.03 -12.84 -20.55
C PHE A 427 5.45 -14.22 -20.26
N ILE A 428 4.13 -14.39 -20.41
CA ILE A 428 3.44 -15.68 -20.23
C ILE A 428 3.90 -16.70 -21.28
N GLN A 429 3.92 -16.31 -22.55
CA GLN A 429 4.36 -17.17 -23.66
C GLN A 429 5.84 -17.57 -23.53
N GLY A 430 6.67 -16.70 -22.95
CA GLY A 430 8.07 -16.97 -22.60
C GLY A 430 8.27 -17.84 -21.35
N GLY A 431 7.21 -18.47 -20.84
CA GLY A 431 7.27 -19.36 -19.67
C GLY A 431 7.50 -18.63 -18.35
N MET A 432 7.21 -17.32 -18.29
CA MET A 432 7.30 -16.50 -17.07
C MET A 432 8.66 -16.57 -16.37
N SER A 433 9.76 -16.63 -17.11
CA SER A 433 11.11 -16.79 -16.54
C SER A 433 11.97 -15.53 -16.62
N SER A 434 11.63 -14.60 -17.51
CA SER A 434 12.42 -13.39 -17.76
C SER A 434 12.13 -12.28 -16.75
N ASN A 435 13.17 -11.61 -16.26
CA ASN A 435 13.04 -10.43 -15.39
C ASN A 435 12.56 -9.18 -16.16
N ALA A 436 12.57 -9.20 -17.50
CA ALA A 436 12.35 -8.02 -18.32
C ALA A 436 10.98 -7.38 -18.08
N PHE A 437 9.91 -8.19 -18.01
CA PHE A 437 8.56 -7.71 -17.78
C PHE A 437 8.46 -6.94 -16.46
N ILE A 438 8.80 -7.58 -15.34
CA ILE A 438 8.70 -6.95 -14.02
C ILE A 438 9.69 -5.78 -13.85
N THR A 439 10.85 -5.84 -14.50
CA THR A 439 11.81 -4.73 -14.47
C THR A 439 11.22 -3.48 -15.12
N THR A 440 10.64 -3.65 -16.30
CA THR A 440 10.02 -2.55 -17.05
C THR A 440 8.76 -2.04 -16.34
N VAL A 441 7.91 -2.93 -15.83
CA VAL A 441 6.73 -2.54 -15.03
C VAL A 441 7.13 -1.75 -13.79
N SER A 442 8.20 -2.15 -13.09
CA SER A 442 8.71 -1.42 -11.92
C SER A 442 9.20 -0.01 -12.29
N ARG A 443 9.76 0.19 -13.49
CA ARG A 443 10.08 1.53 -14.01
C ARG A 443 8.82 2.34 -14.29
N ILE A 444 7.79 1.73 -14.89
CA ILE A 444 6.53 2.44 -15.14
C ILE A 444 5.91 2.92 -13.83
N VAL A 445 5.93 2.09 -12.78
CA VAL A 445 5.42 2.45 -11.45
C VAL A 445 6.22 3.61 -10.86
N SER A 446 7.54 3.44 -10.70
CA SER A 446 8.40 4.35 -9.92
C SER A 446 8.90 5.57 -10.72
N ARG A 447 9.12 5.40 -12.02
CA ARG A 447 9.72 6.41 -12.92
C ARG A 447 8.74 6.99 -13.94
N LYS A 448 7.52 6.44 -14.04
CA LYS A 448 6.49 6.84 -15.01
C LYS A 448 6.92 6.65 -16.48
N CYS A 449 7.90 5.79 -16.73
CA CYS A 449 8.43 5.47 -18.06
C CYS A 449 8.97 4.04 -18.10
N HIS A 450 9.06 3.44 -19.28
CA HIS A 450 9.44 2.03 -19.46
C HIS A 450 10.93 1.84 -19.87
N LYS A 451 11.51 2.80 -20.58
CA LYS A 451 12.88 2.72 -21.10
C LYS A 451 13.91 2.78 -19.99
N GLN A 452 14.98 1.99 -20.10
CA GLN A 452 16.12 2.15 -19.20
C GLN A 452 16.75 3.54 -19.38
N GLY A 453 17.11 4.20 -18.28
CA GLY A 453 17.71 5.54 -18.32
C GLY A 453 16.74 6.67 -18.69
N CYS A 454 15.43 6.45 -18.62
CA CYS A 454 14.43 7.52 -18.81
C CYS A 454 14.35 8.51 -17.63
N SER A 455 15.02 8.20 -16.53
CA SER A 455 15.23 9.06 -15.37
C SER A 455 16.69 9.03 -14.96
N GLU A 456 17.15 10.06 -14.24
CA GLU A 456 18.52 10.11 -13.70
C GLU A 456 18.82 8.91 -12.79
N PHE A 457 17.82 8.51 -12.00
CA PHE A 457 17.92 7.38 -11.06
C PHE A 457 17.19 6.16 -11.60
N GLU A 458 17.85 5.01 -11.53
CA GLU A 458 17.22 3.71 -11.79
C GLU A 458 16.28 3.31 -10.64
N VAL A 459 15.37 2.37 -10.86
CA VAL A 459 14.35 1.97 -9.86
C VAL A 459 14.98 1.51 -8.54
N ARG A 460 14.53 2.11 -7.44
CA ARG A 460 14.94 1.75 -6.08
C ARG A 460 14.58 0.30 -5.76
N MET A 461 15.56 -0.42 -5.22
CA MET A 461 15.41 -1.83 -4.79
C MET A 461 14.82 -2.75 -5.88
N LEU A 462 15.22 -2.52 -7.14
CA LEU A 462 14.74 -3.30 -8.28
C LEU A 462 14.88 -4.82 -8.07
N ASP A 463 16.03 -5.28 -7.56
CA ASP A 463 16.25 -6.71 -7.29
C ASP A 463 15.26 -7.28 -6.28
N GLN A 464 14.83 -6.49 -5.28
CA GLN A 464 13.85 -6.95 -4.30
C GLN A 464 12.46 -7.06 -4.93
N ARG A 465 12.05 -6.08 -5.76
CA ARG A 465 10.79 -6.12 -6.51
C ARG A 465 10.73 -7.37 -7.40
N ILE A 466 11.83 -7.69 -8.10
CA ILE A 466 11.95 -8.88 -8.93
C ILE A 466 11.78 -10.15 -8.08
N ARG A 467 12.49 -10.26 -6.94
CA ARG A 467 12.37 -11.43 -6.04
C ARG A 467 10.96 -11.60 -5.50
N HIS A 468 10.32 -10.51 -5.06
CA HIS A 468 8.94 -10.55 -4.57
C HIS A 468 7.97 -11.00 -5.66
N PHE A 469 8.11 -10.47 -6.88
CA PHE A 469 7.27 -10.89 -8.00
C PHE A 469 7.36 -12.39 -8.26
N PHE A 470 8.58 -12.93 -8.39
CA PHE A 470 8.77 -14.37 -8.62
C PHE A 470 8.32 -15.24 -7.44
N MET A 471 8.52 -14.78 -6.20
CA MET A 471 7.96 -15.45 -5.02
C MET A 471 6.44 -15.53 -5.11
N ILE A 472 5.76 -14.44 -5.46
CA ILE A 472 4.29 -14.41 -5.53
C ILE A 472 3.80 -15.32 -6.65
N ILE A 473 4.30 -15.18 -7.89
CA ILE A 473 3.78 -15.97 -9.01
C ILE A 473 4.10 -17.46 -8.87
N ASN A 474 5.26 -17.83 -8.31
CA ASN A 474 5.67 -19.24 -8.23
C ASN A 474 5.20 -19.94 -6.96
N ASN A 475 5.30 -19.28 -5.80
CA ASN A 475 5.11 -19.95 -4.51
C ASN A 475 3.73 -19.66 -3.90
N ILE A 476 3.12 -18.52 -4.23
CA ILE A 476 1.81 -18.14 -3.67
C ILE A 476 0.70 -18.45 -4.66
N PHE A 477 0.82 -17.93 -5.89
CA PHE A 477 -0.19 -18.15 -6.92
C PHE A 477 0.02 -19.44 -7.71
N GLU A 478 1.17 -20.09 -7.59
CA GLU A 478 1.45 -21.38 -8.24
C GLU A 478 1.17 -21.34 -9.76
N MET A 479 1.52 -20.21 -10.40
CA MET A 479 1.24 -19.96 -11.80
C MET A 479 1.78 -21.04 -12.75
N PRO A 480 2.97 -21.65 -12.53
CA PRO A 480 3.43 -22.76 -13.37
C PRO A 480 2.45 -23.95 -13.40
N ILE A 481 1.79 -24.24 -12.28
CA ILE A 481 0.79 -25.31 -12.17
C ILE A 481 -0.51 -24.87 -12.84
N LEU A 482 -0.96 -23.63 -12.59
CA LEU A 482 -2.19 -23.10 -13.16
C LEU A 482 -2.14 -22.96 -14.69
N LEU A 483 -0.97 -22.68 -15.27
CA LEU A 483 -0.79 -22.50 -16.71
C LEU A 483 -0.34 -23.76 -17.43
N ALA A 484 -0.06 -24.85 -16.71
CA ALA A 484 0.21 -26.14 -17.33
C ALA A 484 -1.01 -26.58 -18.16
N THR A 485 -0.80 -26.84 -19.45
CA THR A 485 -1.79 -27.55 -20.25
C THR A 485 -1.86 -29.00 -19.76
N PRO A 486 -3.04 -29.61 -19.61
CA PRO A 486 -3.11 -31.04 -19.38
C PRO A 486 -2.41 -31.74 -20.54
N ASN A 487 -1.41 -32.57 -20.23
CA ASN A 487 -0.80 -33.45 -21.23
C ASN A 487 -1.95 -34.21 -21.93
N PRO A 488 -1.97 -34.31 -23.27
CA PRO A 488 -2.93 -35.17 -23.94
C PRO A 488 -2.75 -36.58 -23.35
N THR A 489 -3.81 -37.11 -22.76
CA THR A 489 -3.84 -38.52 -22.35
C THR A 489 -3.43 -39.33 -23.57
N PRO A 490 -2.42 -40.22 -23.49
CA PRO A 490 -2.08 -41.10 -24.60
C PRO A 490 -3.36 -41.83 -25.02
N ILE A 491 -3.84 -41.54 -26.23
CA ILE A 491 -4.91 -42.34 -26.84
C ILE A 491 -4.35 -43.76 -26.89
N PRO A 492 -5.04 -44.77 -26.30
CA PRO A 492 -4.63 -46.15 -26.43
C PRO A 492 -4.47 -46.45 -27.91
N THR A 493 -3.26 -46.84 -28.31
CA THR A 493 -2.98 -47.24 -29.69
C THR A 493 -3.98 -48.33 -30.08
N PRO A 494 -4.76 -48.19 -31.17
CA PRO A 494 -5.63 -49.26 -31.62
C PRO A 494 -4.79 -50.52 -31.85
N ASP A 495 -5.22 -51.63 -31.26
CA ASP A 495 -4.62 -52.94 -31.46
C ASP A 495 -4.49 -53.23 -32.98
N PRO A 496 -3.36 -53.77 -33.46
CA PRO A 496 -3.18 -54.03 -34.88
C PRO A 496 -4.26 -54.98 -35.39
N THR A 497 -5.01 -54.52 -36.38
CA THR A 497 -6.09 -55.27 -37.04
C THR A 497 -5.55 -56.61 -37.60
N PRO A 498 -6.25 -57.74 -37.39
CA PRO A 498 -5.84 -59.02 -37.96
C PRO A 498 -5.80 -58.97 -39.50
N LYS A 499 -4.75 -59.56 -40.06
CA LYS A 499 -4.46 -59.66 -41.49
C LYS A 499 -5.64 -60.32 -42.26
N PRO A 500 -6.02 -59.85 -43.46
CA PRO A 500 -7.16 -60.41 -44.18
C PRO A 500 -6.88 -61.84 -44.66
N THR A 501 -7.84 -62.73 -44.44
CA THR A 501 -7.86 -64.09 -45.01
C THR A 501 -8.24 -64.04 -46.49
N PRO A 502 -7.61 -64.83 -47.39
CA PRO A 502 -7.94 -64.82 -48.81
C PRO A 502 -9.33 -65.42 -49.05
N MET A 503 -10.22 -64.66 -49.70
CA MET A 503 -11.50 -65.18 -50.20
C MET A 503 -11.31 -65.89 -51.54
N THR A 504 -11.83 -67.12 -51.60
CA THR A 504 -11.95 -67.96 -52.78
C THR A 504 -13.02 -67.42 -53.72
N MET A 505 -12.71 -67.31 -55.02
CA MET A 505 -13.66 -66.96 -56.08
C MET A 505 -14.58 -68.14 -56.42
N ASN A 506 -15.86 -67.86 -56.67
CA ASN A 506 -16.57 -68.30 -57.88
C ASN A 506 -17.93 -67.57 -58.07
N PRO A 507 -18.51 -67.60 -59.29
CA PRO A 507 -19.26 -66.47 -59.87
C PRO A 507 -20.77 -66.73 -59.92
N THR A 508 -21.56 -65.71 -60.33
CA THR A 508 -22.55 -65.71 -61.44
C THR A 508 -23.55 -64.55 -61.29
N ALA A 509 -23.73 -63.77 -62.37
CA ALA A 509 -24.89 -62.92 -62.79
C ALA A 509 -25.46 -61.85 -61.83
N GLU A 510 -25.98 -60.69 -62.23
CA GLU A 510 -26.50 -60.20 -63.51
C GLU A 510 -26.59 -58.64 -63.46
N ILE A 511 -26.78 -58.03 -64.64
CA ILE A 511 -26.64 -56.61 -64.98
C ILE A 511 -27.91 -55.81 -64.61
N GLN A 512 -27.77 -54.55 -64.16
CA GLN A 512 -28.61 -53.45 -64.68
C GLN A 512 -28.02 -52.04 -64.45
N ASN A 513 -27.88 -51.33 -65.58
CA ASN A 513 -27.56 -49.92 -65.78
C ASN A 513 -28.67 -49.00 -65.22
N THR A 514 -28.33 -47.79 -64.77
CA THR A 514 -28.66 -46.51 -65.48
C THR A 514 -28.19 -45.26 -64.72
N ASN A 515 -27.42 -44.44 -65.45
CA ASN A 515 -27.49 -42.99 -65.66
C ASN A 515 -27.38 -41.96 -64.50
N MET A 516 -26.30 -41.17 -64.62
CA MET A 516 -26.17 -39.74 -64.29
C MET A 516 -26.75 -38.88 -65.44
N PRO A 517 -27.13 -37.59 -65.25
CA PRO A 517 -26.14 -36.51 -65.41
C PRO A 517 -26.35 -35.18 -64.63
N ASN A 518 -25.25 -34.40 -64.56
CA ASN A 518 -25.06 -33.00 -64.18
C ASN A 518 -25.97 -31.97 -64.88
N ILE A 519 -26.29 -30.82 -64.24
CA ILE A 519 -26.48 -29.50 -64.88
C ILE A 519 -26.02 -28.33 -63.96
N ILE A 520 -25.58 -27.25 -64.62
CA ILE A 520 -24.87 -26.02 -64.27
C ILE A 520 -25.79 -24.84 -63.85
N SER A 521 -25.19 -23.87 -63.15
CA SER A 521 -25.54 -22.46 -62.83
C SER A 521 -26.38 -21.62 -63.82
N THR A 522 -27.20 -20.69 -63.29
CA THR A 522 -27.55 -19.36 -63.88
C THR A 522 -27.98 -18.33 -62.82
N ASP A 523 -27.85 -17.05 -63.18
CA ASP A 523 -27.92 -15.81 -62.38
C ASP A 523 -29.21 -14.97 -62.65
N GLU A 524 -29.39 -13.91 -61.84
CA GLU A 524 -30.15 -12.64 -61.99
C GLU A 524 -31.67 -12.45 -61.69
N THR A 525 -31.95 -11.66 -60.63
CA THR A 525 -32.76 -10.40 -60.45
C THR A 525 -34.27 -10.31 -60.89
N GLN A 526 -35.25 -9.50 -60.38
CA GLN A 526 -35.39 -8.21 -59.64
C GLN A 526 -36.80 -8.04 -58.93
N ASN A 527 -36.92 -6.99 -58.07
CA ASN A 527 -38.08 -6.07 -57.77
C ASN A 527 -38.89 -6.13 -56.44
N GLU A 528 -38.38 -5.44 -55.41
CA GLU A 528 -38.81 -4.17 -54.72
C GLU A 528 -40.29 -3.69 -54.61
N VAL A 529 -40.73 -3.29 -53.38
CA VAL A 529 -41.61 -2.12 -53.05
C VAL A 529 -41.36 -1.56 -51.60
N LEU A 530 -40.76 -0.35 -51.52
CA LEU A 530 -40.84 0.88 -50.65
C LEU A 530 -41.52 0.91 -49.23
N VAL A 531 -40.86 1.24 -48.07
CA VAL A 531 -40.44 2.54 -47.38
C VAL A 531 -41.43 3.01 -46.24
N PRO A 532 -41.10 3.76 -45.11
CA PRO A 532 -39.88 4.51 -44.67
C PRO A 532 -39.35 4.39 -43.19
N THR A 533 -38.04 4.70 -43.04
CA THR A 533 -37.22 5.45 -42.01
C THR A 533 -37.73 5.67 -40.56
N SER A 534 -36.98 5.40 -39.47
CA SER A 534 -35.65 5.91 -39.06
C SER A 534 -35.08 5.18 -37.81
N PRO A 535 -33.74 5.10 -37.58
CA PRO A 535 -33.15 4.72 -36.29
C PRO A 535 -32.32 5.86 -35.60
N PRO A 536 -32.08 5.77 -34.27
CA PRO A 536 -31.46 6.83 -33.46
C PRO A 536 -29.91 6.89 -33.61
N PRO A 537 -29.27 8.02 -33.23
CA PRO A 537 -27.90 8.33 -33.65
C PRO A 537 -26.83 7.59 -32.85
N THR A 538 -25.85 7.04 -33.57
CA THR A 538 -24.59 6.50 -33.08
C THR A 538 -23.57 7.64 -32.89
N PHE A 539 -23.03 7.79 -31.68
CA PHE A 539 -21.96 8.74 -31.36
C PHE A 539 -20.59 8.10 -31.68
N SER A 540 -20.34 7.87 -32.97
CA SER A 540 -19.04 7.46 -33.50
C SER A 540 -18.69 8.41 -34.63
N ASP A 541 -18.36 9.65 -34.27
CA ASP A 541 -17.78 10.61 -35.21
C ASP A 541 -17.03 11.71 -34.45
N ARG A 542 -15.94 11.32 -33.76
CA ARG A 542 -14.92 12.27 -33.28
C ARG A 542 -13.58 11.65 -32.88
N LEU A 543 -13.17 10.55 -33.52
CA LEU A 543 -11.88 9.91 -33.23
C LEU A 543 -11.27 9.21 -34.45
N ILE A 544 -11.30 9.87 -35.62
CA ILE A 544 -10.45 9.49 -36.75
C ILE A 544 -9.98 10.78 -37.43
N ARG A 545 -8.79 11.26 -37.02
CA ARG A 545 -7.80 12.03 -37.80
C ARG A 545 -6.71 12.57 -36.87
N LEU A 546 -5.88 11.68 -36.32
CA LEU A 546 -4.55 12.01 -35.82
C LEU A 546 -3.61 10.81 -36.07
N GLU A 547 -3.65 10.29 -37.29
CA GLU A 547 -2.48 9.66 -37.91
C GLU A 547 -2.02 10.63 -39.00
N ASP A 548 -0.71 10.77 -39.15
CA ASP A 548 0.01 11.79 -39.95
C ASP A 548 0.24 13.15 -39.27
N ASN A 549 1.30 13.25 -38.47
CA ASN A 549 2.23 14.42 -38.50
C ASN A 549 3.52 14.19 -37.69
N ALA A 550 4.13 13.01 -37.79
CA ALA A 550 5.49 12.76 -37.31
C ALA A 550 6.49 12.71 -38.47
N ALA A 551 6.53 13.73 -39.33
CA ALA A 551 7.63 13.96 -40.26
C ALA A 551 7.52 15.33 -40.93
N ARG A 552 8.11 16.37 -40.32
CA ARG A 552 8.79 17.50 -41.00
C ARG A 552 9.10 18.60 -39.96
N ARG A 553 10.39 18.82 -39.73
CA ARG A 553 10.98 20.16 -39.88
C ARG A 553 12.47 20.05 -40.12
N LYS A 554 12.83 20.38 -41.36
CA LYS A 554 14.18 20.68 -41.83
C LYS A 554 14.69 21.96 -41.16
N SER A 555 16.00 22.00 -41.00
CA SER A 555 16.88 23.15 -40.89
C SER A 555 16.36 24.42 -41.57
N TYR A 556 16.52 25.58 -40.93
CA TYR A 556 16.96 26.80 -41.61
C TYR A 556 17.52 27.82 -40.61
N ASN A 557 18.78 28.21 -40.84
CA ASN A 557 19.44 29.39 -40.27
C ASN A 557 18.87 30.66 -40.92
N PRO A 558 18.92 31.83 -40.28
CA PRO A 558 19.72 32.89 -40.91
C PRO A 558 20.54 33.73 -39.91
N ALA A 559 21.70 34.18 -40.39
CA ALA A 559 22.58 35.16 -39.77
C ALA A 559 22.17 36.62 -40.16
N PRO A 560 23.04 37.63 -39.99
CA PRO A 560 23.11 38.55 -38.85
C PRO A 560 22.72 40.00 -39.23
N PHE A 561 22.46 40.87 -38.25
CA PHE A 561 22.45 42.33 -38.47
C PHE A 561 23.14 43.09 -37.34
N LEU A 562 24.25 43.73 -37.70
CA LEU A 562 24.92 44.83 -37.01
C LEU A 562 24.10 46.11 -37.17
N ILE A 563 23.85 46.85 -36.08
CA ILE A 563 23.92 48.32 -36.05
C ILE A 563 24.53 48.75 -34.70
N ALA A 564 25.57 49.58 -34.79
CA ALA A 564 26.35 50.17 -33.72
C ALA A 564 25.70 51.42 -33.11
N SER A 565 26.13 51.76 -31.88
CA SER A 565 26.50 53.13 -31.40
C SER A 565 26.39 53.19 -29.86
N THR A 566 27.52 53.14 -29.13
CA THR A 566 28.14 54.24 -28.33
C THR A 566 27.34 54.66 -27.06
N PHE A 567 27.87 54.91 -25.85
CA PHE A 567 29.16 55.45 -25.38
C PHE A 567 29.21 55.40 -23.82
N LEU A 568 30.43 55.47 -23.24
CA LEU A 568 30.83 55.78 -21.82
C LEU A 568 30.69 54.68 -20.75
N LEU A 569 31.74 54.07 -20.16
CA LEU A 569 33.02 54.48 -19.52
C LEU A 569 32.90 54.75 -18.00
N VAL A 570 33.92 54.25 -17.27
CA VAL A 570 34.40 54.50 -15.88
C VAL A 570 34.02 53.37 -14.89
N CYS A 571 34.88 52.37 -14.62
CA CYS A 571 36.18 52.31 -13.90
C CYS A 571 36.08 52.22 -12.37
N LEU A 572 36.77 51.18 -11.84
CA LEU A 572 37.45 51.05 -10.52
C LEU A 572 36.51 50.79 -9.32
N LEU A 573 36.68 49.75 -8.50
CA LEU A 573 37.87 49.03 -7.99
C LEU A 573 37.66 47.51 -7.92
#